data_AF-A0A932HQ54-F1
#
_entry.id   AF-A0A932HQ54-F1
#
_cell.length_a   1.000
_cell.length_b   1.000
_cell.length_c   1.000
_cell.angle_alpha   90.00
_cell.angle_beta   90.00
_cell.angle_gamma   90.00
#
_symmetry.space_group_name_H-M   'P 1'
#
loop_
_entity.id
_entity.type
_entity.pdbx_description
1 polymer ?
#
loop_
_entity_poly.entity_id
_entity_poly.type
_entity_poly.pdbx_seq_one_letter_code
_entity_poly.pdbx_strand_id
1 'polypeptide(L)' 'MKYPVVVHKSEYGYDVHCPLLPGCHSQGDTTEEALENIKDAIRTYLTMVSEEEQGSLHEVEVAI' A
#
# COMPACT_ATOMS: atom_id res chain seq x y z
N MET A 1 -1.43 12.08 8.87
CA MET A 1 -0.10 11.72 8.33
C MET A 1 -0.16 11.78 6.81
N LYS A 2 0.98 11.91 6.12
CA LYS A 2 1.06 11.90 4.65
C LYS A 2 1.94 10.73 4.22
N TYR A 3 1.49 9.99 3.22
CA TYR A 3 2.22 8.89 2.61
C TYR A 3 2.40 9.17 1.12
N PRO A 4 3.61 8.98 0.56
CA PRO A 4 3.80 9.08 -0.87
C PRO A 4 3.09 7.91 -1.54
N VAL A 5 2.40 8.19 -2.64
CA VAL A 5 1.76 7.17 -3.49
C VAL A 5 2.18 7.40 -4.92
N VAL A 6 2.31 6.30 -5.67
CA VAL A 6 2.58 6.33 -7.10
C VAL A 6 1.31 5.91 -7.82
N VAL A 7 0.84 6.74 -8.73
CA VAL A 7 -0.34 6.49 -9.55
C VAL A 7 0.10 6.17 -10.98
N HIS A 8 -0.45 5.11 -11.55
CA HIS A 8 -0.28 4.73 -12.95
C HIS A 8 -1.64 4.67 -13.63
N LYS A 9 -1.72 5.23 -14.84
CA LYS A 9 -2.90 5.07 -15.68
C LYS A 9 -2.77 3.79 -16.50
N SER A 10 -3.81 2.97 -16.52
CA SER A 10 -3.92 1.75 -17.32
C SER A 10 -5.12 1.82 -18.27
N GLU A 11 -5.35 0.75 -19.05
CA GLU A 11 -6.54 0.63 -19.89
C GLU A 11 -7.84 0.43 -19.07
N TYR A 12 -7.71 0.04 -17.80
CA TYR A 12 -8.82 -0.26 -16.89
C TYR A 12 -9.07 0.83 -15.82
N GLY A 13 -8.36 1.97 -15.89
CA GLY A 13 -8.49 3.05 -14.93
C GLY A 13 -7.14 3.52 -14.40
N TYR A 14 -7.04 3.70 -13.09
CA TYR A 14 -5.85 4.17 -12.39
C TYR A 14 -5.47 3.20 -11.26
N ASP A 15 -4.28 2.65 -11.36
CA ASP A 15 -3.63 1.85 -10.33
C ASP A 15 -2.84 2.76 -9.40
N VAL A 16 -2.87 2.48 -8.10
CA VAL A 16 -2.14 3.27 -7.11
C VAL A 16 -1.52 2.37 -6.04
N HIS A 17 -0.32 2.70 -5.60
CA HIS A 17 0.33 1.99 -4.50
C HIS A 17 1.22 2.90 -3.67
N CYS A 18 1.47 2.49 -2.41
CA CYS A 18 2.39 3.17 -1.51
C CYS A 18 3.73 2.40 -1.48
N PRO A 19 4.83 2.93 -2.03
CA PRO A 19 6.12 2.21 -2.05
C PRO A 19 6.71 2.00 -0.65
N LEU A 20 6.24 2.75 0.36
CA LEU A 20 6.68 2.58 1.75
C LEU A 20 5.91 1.49 2.50
N LEU A 21 4.81 0.98 1.94
CA LEU A 21 3.95 -0.04 2.57
C LEU A 21 3.79 -1.19 1.56
N PRO A 22 4.73 -2.17 1.56
CA PRO A 22 4.71 -3.27 0.61
C PRO A 22 3.36 -3.99 0.57
N GLY A 23 2.81 -4.23 -0.62
CA GLY A 23 1.51 -4.86 -0.78
C GLY A 23 0.30 -3.92 -0.60
N CYS A 24 0.52 -2.65 -0.25
CA CYS A 24 -0.55 -1.65 -0.19
C CYS A 24 -0.85 -1.07 -1.59
N HIS A 25 -1.85 -1.66 -2.24
CA HIS A 25 -2.32 -1.29 -3.58
C HIS A 25 -3.82 -1.00 -3.58
N SER A 26 -4.26 -0.17 -4.52
CA SER A 26 -5.68 0.09 -4.80
C SER A 26 -5.86 0.55 -6.25
N GLN A 27 -7.10 0.76 -6.67
CA GLN A 27 -7.43 1.26 -8.00
C GLN A 27 -8.67 2.17 -8.00
N GLY A 28 -8.92 2.87 -9.10
CA GLY A 28 -10.18 3.59 -9.35
C GLY A 28 -10.33 3.97 -10.83
N ASP A 29 -11.53 4.34 -11.26
CA ASP A 29 -11.81 4.79 -12.63
C ASP A 29 -11.22 6.18 -12.90
N THR A 30 -10.99 6.96 -11.82
CA THR A 30 -10.36 8.29 -11.85
C THR A 30 -9.16 8.35 -10.91
N THR A 31 -8.28 9.32 -11.14
CA THR A 31 -7.15 9.60 -10.25
C THR A 31 -7.65 9.89 -8.83
N GLU A 32 -8.71 10.69 -8.70
CA GLU A 32 -9.30 11.08 -7.42
C GLU A 32 -9.86 9.89 -6.67
N GLU A 33 -10.56 8.99 -7.35
CA GLU A 33 -11.10 7.77 -6.76
C GLU A 33 -9.98 6.82 -6.31
N ALA A 34 -8.97 6.58 -7.15
CA ALA A 34 -7.82 5.76 -6.77
C ALA A 34 -7.12 6.33 -5.51
N LEU A 35 -6.94 7.66 -5.46
CA LEU A 35 -6.37 8.35 -4.31
C LEU A 35 -7.27 8.29 -3.06
N GLU A 36 -8.59 8.19 -3.18
CA GLU A 36 -9.47 7.95 -2.04
C GLU A 36 -9.37 6.50 -1.57
N ASN A 37 -9.47 5.55 -2.49
CA ASN A 37 -9.46 4.11 -2.20
C ASN A 37 -8.15 3.65 -1.54
N ILE A 38 -7.00 4.19 -1.96
CA ILE A 38 -5.71 3.85 -1.33
C ILE A 38 -5.62 4.31 0.13
N LYS A 39 -6.41 5.31 0.57
CA LYS A 39 -6.42 5.73 1.98
C LYS A 39 -6.94 4.62 2.89
N ASP A 40 -7.95 3.89 2.45
CA ASP A 40 -8.49 2.76 3.20
C ASP A 40 -7.48 1.61 3.25
N ALA A 41 -6.85 1.28 2.12
CA ALA A 41 -5.77 0.29 2.08
C ALA A 41 -4.62 0.64 3.04
N ILE A 42 -4.22 1.91 3.11
CA ILE A 42 -3.18 2.38 4.05
C ILE A 42 -3.65 2.25 5.49
N ARG A 43 -4.90 2.63 5.82
CA ARG A 43 -5.44 2.48 7.18
C ARG A 43 -5.43 1.02 7.61
N THR A 44 -5.95 0.12 6.77
CA THR A 44 -5.97 -1.32 7.03
C THR A 44 -4.57 -1.88 7.24
N TYR A 45 -3.62 -1.52 6.38
CA TYR A 45 -2.23 -1.95 6.52
C TYR A 45 -1.63 -1.56 7.88
N LEU A 46 -1.80 -0.30 8.29
CA LEU A 46 -1.26 0.17 9.57
C LEU A 46 -1.91 -0.51 10.78
N THR A 47 -3.21 -0.81 10.69
CA THR A 47 -3.89 -1.61 11.72
C THR A 47 -3.30 -3.01 11.80
N MET A 48 -3.12 -3.71 10.67
CA MET A 48 -2.52 -5.05 10.65
C MET A 48 -1.10 -5.05 11.24
N VAL A 49 -0.24 -4.11 10.83
CA VAL A 49 1.13 -4.01 11.37
C VAL A 49 1.11 -3.84 12.89
N SER A 50 0.21 -3.01 13.42
CA SER A 50 0.10 -2.81 14.87
C SER A 50 -0.34 -4.08 15.63
N GLU A 51 -1.04 -5.01 14.96
CA GLU A 51 -1.43 -6.30 15.53
C GLU A 51 -0.34 -7.37 15.37
N GLU A 52 0.44 -7.32 14.28
CA GLU A 52 1.52 -8.27 13.98
C GLU A 52 2.77 -8.10 14.85
N GLU A 53 2.95 -6.97 15.55
CA GLU A 53 4.07 -6.73 16.48
C GLU A 53 4.13 -7.74 17.65
N GLN A 54 3.21 -8.71 17.74
CA GLN A 54 3.22 -9.81 18.70
C GLN A 54 4.04 -11.05 18.25
N GLY A 55 4.64 -11.00 17.05
CA GLY A 55 5.48 -12.08 16.50
C GLY A 55 6.94 -12.07 16.96
N SER A 56 7.70 -13.10 16.58
CA SER A 56 9.17 -13.13 16.72
C SER A 56 9.83 -12.72 15.41
N LEU A 57 10.66 -11.67 15.43
CA LEU A 57 11.40 -11.18 14.28
C LEU A 57 12.68 -12.01 14.06
N HIS A 58 12.93 -12.44 12.81
CA HIS A 58 14.15 -13.13 12.40
C HIS A 58 14.67 -12.53 11.09
N GLU A 59 15.97 -12.30 11.01
CA GLU A 59 16.63 -11.84 9.79
C GLU A 59 17.05 -13.05 8.93
N VAL A 60 16.93 -12.92 7.60
CA VAL A 60 17.33 -13.96 6.64
C VAL A 60 18.24 -13.33 5.59
N GLU A 61 19.43 -13.90 5.39
CA GLU A 61 20.37 -13.46 4.35
C GLU A 61 19.94 -13.99 2.97
N VAL A 62 19.96 -13.12 1.96
CA VAL A 62 19.59 -13.46 0.58
C VAL A 62 20.69 -12.99 -0.37
N ALA A 63 21.12 -13.87 -1.29
CA ALA A 63 22.02 -13.52 -2.38
C ALA A 63 21.20 -13.05 -3.61
N ILE A 64 21.60 -11.94 -4.20
CA ILE A 64 21.02 -11.37 -5.44
C ILE A 64 21.95 -11.68 -6.61
#